data_AF-A0A3B0VR23-F1
#
_entry.id   AF-A0A3B0VR23-F1
#
_cell.length_a   1.000
_cell.length_b   1.000
_cell.length_c   1.000
_cell.angle_alpha   90.00
_cell.angle_beta   90.00
_cell.angle_gamma   90.00
#
_symmetry.space_group_name_H-M   'P 1'
#
loop_
_entity.id
_entity.type
_entity.pdbx_description
1 polymer ?
#
loop_
_entity_poly.entity_id
_entity_poly.type
_entity_poly.pdbx_seq_one_letter_code
_entity_poly.pdbx_strand_id
1 'polypeptide(L)'
;MTENIQEIHLVVRENQKEAQKKARQNIMRAAATGGTMDMADVATARGLVLRERENSIFSDAWIPLALLFLIIGLAAGRQAAMLALGMVLLLIVAISTAWKNLSLRGVTYERSFDRNRVFPGEPIEMKVTVGNDKLLPLTWLQFRDELPIAIDNENVISQLSSEMSGRYILQNTFSLYGREQTERTVTLRFPKRGYYKLGPVTYESGDIFT
;
A
#
# COMPACT_ATOMS: atom_id res chain seq x y z
N MET A 1 -6.58 -27.65 19.59
CA MET A 1 -6.07 -27.60 18.21
C MET A 1 -7.17 -27.10 17.31
N THR A 2 -7.30 -25.78 17.20
CA THR A 2 -8.08 -24.99 16.22
C THR A 2 -8.05 -23.55 16.72
N GLU A 3 -6.95 -22.84 16.47
CA GLU A 3 -6.86 -21.40 16.73
C GLU A 3 -7.51 -20.64 15.58
N ASN A 4 -8.59 -19.96 15.94
CA ASN A 4 -9.10 -18.70 15.41
C ASN A 4 -8.28 -18.05 14.27
N ILE A 5 -8.75 -18.26 13.05
CA ILE A 5 -8.54 -17.34 11.93
C ILE A 5 -9.67 -16.30 12.03
N GLN A 6 -9.41 -15.15 12.66
CA GLN A 6 -10.32 -14.00 12.60
C GLN A 6 -9.59 -12.74 12.13
N GLU A 7 -9.87 -12.44 10.87
CA GLU A 7 -10.16 -11.11 10.32
C GLU A 7 -9.17 -9.99 10.63
N ILE A 8 -8.26 -9.73 9.68
CA ILE A 8 -7.76 -8.38 9.45
C ILE A 8 -8.93 -7.55 8.93
N HIS A 9 -9.73 -7.01 9.85
CA HIS A 9 -10.73 -6.00 9.54
C HIS A 9 -9.94 -4.73 9.17
N LEU A 10 -9.84 -4.44 7.87
CA LEU A 10 -9.26 -3.21 7.34
C LEU A 10 -10.04 -2.01 7.89
N VAL A 11 -9.58 -1.45 9.00
CA VAL A 11 -10.09 -0.21 9.58
C VAL A 11 -9.60 0.96 8.72
N VAL A 12 -10.20 1.11 7.53
CA VAL A 12 -10.03 2.30 6.68
C VAL A 12 -10.97 3.42 7.11
N ARG A 13 -12.03 3.11 7.89
CA ARG A 13 -13.02 4.11 8.34
C ARG A 13 -12.54 5.05 9.45
N GLU A 14 -11.60 4.62 10.30
CA GLU A 14 -11.19 5.42 11.47
C GLU A 14 -10.23 6.56 11.08
N ASN A 15 -9.36 6.30 10.08
CA ASN A 15 -8.47 7.32 9.52
C ASN A 15 -9.22 8.51 8.90
N GLN A 16 -10.41 8.32 8.31
CA GLN A 16 -11.12 9.42 7.64
C GLN A 16 -11.70 10.44 8.62
N LYS A 17 -12.24 10.00 9.77
CA LYS A 17 -12.73 10.92 10.80
C LYS A 17 -11.60 11.69 11.46
N GLU A 18 -10.46 11.02 11.72
CA GLU A 18 -9.28 11.67 12.28
C GLU A 18 -8.62 12.64 11.29
N ALA A 19 -8.51 12.25 10.00
CA ALA A 19 -8.01 13.12 8.94
C ALA A 19 -8.89 14.36 8.76
N GLN A 20 -10.22 14.20 8.77
CA GLN A 20 -11.17 15.33 8.73
C GLN A 20 -10.99 16.25 9.94
N LYS A 21 -10.78 15.69 11.14
CA LYS A 21 -10.57 16.48 12.37
C LYS A 21 -9.26 17.27 12.31
N LYS A 22 -8.17 16.64 11.84
CA LYS A 22 -6.87 17.29 11.65
C LYS A 22 -6.91 18.39 10.59
N ALA A 23 -7.52 18.12 9.43
CA ALA A 23 -7.70 19.10 8.37
C ALA A 23 -8.50 20.33 8.85
N ARG A 24 -9.58 20.12 9.61
CA ARG A 24 -10.34 21.22 10.24
C ARG A 24 -9.49 22.06 11.21
N GLN A 25 -8.64 21.42 12.01
CA GLN A 25 -7.74 22.12 12.92
C GLN A 25 -6.68 22.94 12.17
N ASN A 26 -6.13 22.41 11.08
CA ASN A 26 -5.18 23.13 10.23
C ASN A 26 -5.83 24.35 9.56
N ILE A 27 -7.06 24.23 9.04
CA ILE A 27 -7.81 25.36 8.47
C ILE A 27 -8.07 26.44 9.53
N MET A 28 -8.49 26.05 10.74
CA MET A 28 -8.71 27.01 11.83
C MET A 28 -7.43 27.73 12.24
N ARG A 29 -6.30 27.01 12.29
CA ARG A 29 -4.99 27.60 12.57
C ARG A 29 -4.57 28.56 11.47
N ALA A 30 -4.67 28.17 10.19
CA ALA A 30 -4.35 29.03 9.05
C ALA A 30 -5.22 30.29 9.01
N ALA A 31 -6.52 30.17 9.32
CA ALA A 31 -7.43 31.30 9.44
C ALA A 31 -7.04 32.26 10.58
N ALA A 32 -6.60 31.73 11.72
CA ALA A 32 -6.18 32.51 12.89
C ALA A 32 -4.82 33.19 12.70
N THR A 33 -3.90 32.59 11.94
CA THR A 33 -2.55 33.13 11.70
C THR A 33 -2.43 33.94 10.41
N GLY A 34 -3.52 34.08 9.64
CA GLY A 34 -3.50 34.72 8.32
C GLY A 34 -2.68 33.97 7.27
N GLY A 35 -2.41 32.67 7.49
CA GLY A 35 -1.65 31.82 6.59
C GLY A 35 -2.46 31.35 5.37
N THR A 36 -1.77 30.91 4.32
CA THR A 36 -2.42 30.36 3.12
C THR A 36 -3.12 29.05 3.45
N MET A 37 -4.42 28.95 3.13
CA MET A 37 -5.18 27.72 3.29
C MET A 37 -4.82 26.73 2.18
N ASP A 38 -4.33 25.54 2.55
CA ASP A 38 -4.11 24.46 1.60
C ASP A 38 -5.45 23.92 1.08
N MET A 39 -5.61 23.87 -0.24
CA MET A 39 -6.83 23.36 -0.88
C MET A 39 -7.07 21.88 -0.59
N ALA A 40 -6.01 21.10 -0.35
CA ALA A 40 -6.15 19.69 0.04
C ALA A 40 -6.82 19.53 1.40
N ASP A 41 -6.47 20.39 2.37
CA ASP A 41 -7.08 20.43 3.70
C ASP A 41 -8.55 20.87 3.63
N VAL A 42 -8.86 21.89 2.80
CA VAL A 42 -10.24 22.38 2.60
C VAL A 42 -11.14 21.32 1.95
N ALA A 43 -10.65 20.61 0.93
CA ALA A 43 -11.37 19.51 0.29
C ALA A 43 -11.66 18.38 1.29
N THR A 44 -10.62 17.94 2.02
CA THR A 44 -10.73 16.87 3.03
C THR A 44 -11.69 17.25 4.16
N ALA A 45 -11.67 18.50 4.65
CA ALA A 45 -12.57 18.99 5.70
C ALA A 45 -14.04 19.07 5.28
N ARG A 46 -14.32 19.22 3.98
CA ARG A 46 -15.67 19.15 3.37
C ARG A 46 -16.13 17.72 3.10
N GLY A 47 -15.32 16.71 3.43
CA GLY A 47 -15.62 15.31 3.13
C GLY A 47 -15.40 14.94 1.66
N LEU A 48 -14.80 15.84 0.87
CA LEU A 48 -14.33 15.52 -0.46
C LEU A 48 -12.99 14.80 -0.28
N VAL A 49 -13.03 13.47 -0.31
CA VAL A 49 -11.80 12.68 -0.44
C VAL A 49 -11.27 13.04 -1.82
N LEU A 50 -10.17 13.79 -1.87
CA LEU A 50 -9.31 13.80 -3.05
C LEU A 50 -8.85 12.36 -3.18
N ARG A 51 -9.62 11.56 -3.92
CA ARG A 51 -9.24 10.20 -4.27
C ARG A 51 -7.92 10.40 -4.96
N GLU A 52 -6.84 9.99 -4.30
CA GLU A 52 -5.53 9.89 -4.92
C GLU A 52 -5.82 9.22 -6.25
N ARG A 53 -5.61 9.99 -7.33
CA ARG A 53 -5.91 9.55 -8.68
C ARG A 53 -4.97 8.38 -8.83
N GLU A 54 -5.45 7.16 -8.57
CA GLU A 54 -4.72 5.95 -8.89
C GLU A 54 -4.40 6.13 -10.36
N ASN A 55 -3.15 6.50 -10.64
CA ASN A 55 -2.63 6.62 -11.99
C ASN A 55 -2.44 5.18 -12.48
N SER A 56 -3.51 4.40 -12.45
CA SER A 56 -3.60 3.18 -13.20
C SER A 56 -3.58 3.64 -14.64
N ILE A 57 -2.44 3.40 -15.28
CA ILE A 57 -2.12 3.70 -16.67
C ILE A 57 -3.27 3.28 -17.62
N PHE A 58 -4.13 2.36 -17.17
CA PHE A 58 -5.18 1.69 -17.92
C PHE A 58 -6.63 2.15 -17.64
N SER A 59 -6.88 3.12 -16.76
CA SER A 59 -8.20 3.15 -16.08
C SER A 59 -9.39 3.76 -16.84
N ASP A 60 -9.24 4.73 -17.74
CA ASP A 60 -10.43 5.39 -18.34
C ASP A 60 -10.34 5.69 -19.84
N ALA A 61 -9.16 6.01 -20.37
CA ALA A 61 -9.02 6.37 -21.80
C ALA A 61 -8.91 5.15 -22.72
N TRP A 62 -8.50 4.00 -22.20
CA TRP A 62 -8.22 2.80 -22.99
C TRP A 62 -9.48 2.06 -23.43
N ILE A 63 -10.52 2.05 -22.60
CA ILE A 63 -11.82 1.47 -22.93
C ILE A 63 -12.50 2.21 -24.11
N PRO A 64 -12.67 3.55 -24.09
CA PRO A 64 -13.25 4.26 -25.22
C PRO A 64 -12.37 4.19 -26.46
N LEU A 65 -11.04 4.15 -26.31
CA LEU A 65 -10.12 3.93 -27.43
C LEU A 65 -10.30 2.54 -28.06
N ALA A 66 -10.43 1.48 -27.25
CA ALA A 66 -10.69 0.14 -27.74
C ALA A 66 -12.05 0.06 -28.45
N LEU A 67 -13.09 0.68 -27.87
CA LEU A 67 -14.42 0.79 -28.49
C LEU A 67 -14.37 1.56 -29.81
N LEU A 68 -13.58 2.64 -29.90
CA LEU A 68 -13.38 3.39 -31.13
C LEU A 68 -12.83 2.50 -32.25
N PHE A 69 -11.78 1.71 -31.97
CA PHE A 69 -11.22 0.77 -32.95
C PHE A 69 -12.24 -0.28 -33.39
N LEU A 70 -13.07 -0.79 -32.46
CA LEU A 70 -14.14 -1.73 -32.81
C LEU A 70 -15.19 -1.08 -33.71
N ILE A 71 -15.63 0.14 -33.39
CA ILE A 71 -16.62 0.89 -34.17
C ILE A 71 -16.09 1.18 -35.58
N ILE A 72 -14.85 1.66 -35.70
CA ILE A 72 -14.19 1.92 -36.99
C ILE A 72 -14.07 0.60 -37.78
N GLY A 73 -13.63 -0.48 -37.14
CA GLY A 73 -13.51 -1.79 -37.80
C GLY A 73 -14.84 -2.32 -38.34
N LEU A 74 -15.93 -2.14 -37.60
CA LEU A 74 -17.28 -2.50 -38.05
C LEU A 74 -17.77 -1.60 -39.18
N ALA A 75 -17.62 -0.27 -39.04
CA ALA A 75 -18.07 0.72 -40.01
C ALA A 75 -17.30 0.65 -41.34
N ALA A 76 -16.02 0.30 -41.31
CA ALA A 76 -15.16 0.12 -42.48
C ALA A 76 -15.36 -1.24 -43.19
N GLY A 77 -16.50 -1.91 -43.00
CA GLY A 77 -16.81 -3.18 -43.68
C GLY A 77 -16.20 -4.42 -43.01
N ARG A 78 -16.12 -4.44 -41.67
CA ARG A 78 -15.55 -5.53 -40.86
C ARG A 78 -14.07 -5.77 -41.12
N GLN A 79 -13.29 -4.70 -41.15
CA GLN A 79 -11.84 -4.79 -41.31
C GLN A 79 -11.21 -5.51 -40.10
N ALA A 80 -10.73 -6.73 -40.33
CA ALA A 80 -10.27 -7.64 -39.28
C ALA A 80 -9.16 -7.04 -38.38
N ALA A 81 -8.26 -6.24 -38.96
CA ALA A 81 -7.15 -5.64 -38.21
C ALA A 81 -7.61 -4.67 -37.10
N MET A 82 -8.59 -3.81 -37.39
CA MET A 82 -9.12 -2.84 -36.43
C MET A 82 -9.91 -3.53 -35.32
N LEU A 83 -10.67 -4.57 -35.69
CA LEU A 83 -11.39 -5.40 -34.72
C LEU A 83 -10.42 -6.15 -33.80
N ALA A 84 -9.38 -6.76 -34.36
CA ALA A 84 -8.35 -7.46 -33.59
C ALA A 84 -7.65 -6.51 -32.61
N LEU A 85 -7.29 -5.30 -33.04
CA LEU A 85 -6.65 -4.30 -32.18
C LEU A 85 -7.56 -3.90 -31.01
N GLY A 86 -8.83 -3.57 -31.27
CA GLY A 86 -9.79 -3.25 -30.22
C GLY A 86 -9.99 -4.40 -29.23
N MET A 87 -10.07 -5.65 -29.72
CA MET A 87 -10.20 -6.84 -28.87
C MET A 87 -8.97 -7.08 -28.00
N VAL A 88 -7.76 -6.94 -28.54
CA VAL A 88 -6.52 -7.07 -27.77
C VAL A 88 -6.45 -6.01 -26.67
N LEU A 89 -6.81 -4.76 -26.97
CA LEU A 89 -6.86 -3.69 -25.97
C LEU A 89 -7.85 -4.00 -24.84
N LEU A 90 -9.06 -4.48 -25.17
CA LEU A 90 -10.04 -4.90 -24.16
C LEU A 90 -9.53 -6.08 -23.31
N LEU A 91 -8.84 -7.04 -23.94
CA LEU A 91 -8.27 -8.18 -23.25
C LEU A 91 -7.17 -7.75 -22.26
N ILE A 92 -6.31 -6.81 -22.64
CA ILE A 92 -5.30 -6.23 -21.75
C ILE A 92 -5.95 -5.55 -20.55
N VAL A 93 -6.98 -4.72 -20.78
CA VAL A 93 -7.73 -4.04 -19.69
C VAL A 93 -8.39 -5.06 -18.76
N ALA A 94 -8.99 -6.12 -19.31
CA ALA A 94 -9.63 -7.17 -18.53
C ALA A 94 -8.61 -7.93 -17.66
N ILE A 95 -7.46 -8.32 -18.24
CA ILE A 95 -6.39 -9.00 -17.50
C ILE A 95 -5.82 -8.09 -16.41
N SER A 96 -5.51 -6.83 -16.71
CA SER A 96 -4.98 -5.89 -15.73
C SER A 96 -5.96 -5.65 -14.58
N THR A 97 -7.25 -5.49 -14.89
CA THR A 97 -8.28 -5.30 -13.85
C THR A 97 -8.45 -6.55 -12.99
N ALA A 98 -8.44 -7.74 -13.59
CA ALA A 98 -8.45 -8.99 -12.85
C ALA A 98 -7.21 -9.10 -11.95
N TRP A 99 -6.02 -8.82 -12.48
CA TRP A 99 -4.77 -8.87 -11.74
C TRP A 99 -4.77 -7.92 -10.55
N LYS A 100 -5.21 -6.66 -10.73
CA LYS A 100 -5.37 -5.68 -9.64
C LYS A 100 -6.25 -6.21 -8.51
N ASN A 101 -7.36 -6.85 -8.86
CA ASN A 101 -8.30 -7.35 -7.86
C ASN A 101 -7.80 -8.61 -7.15
N LEU A 102 -6.88 -9.37 -7.76
CA LEU A 102 -6.36 -10.63 -7.26
C LEU A 102 -4.97 -10.51 -6.61
N SER A 103 -4.18 -9.48 -6.95
CA SER A 103 -2.77 -9.35 -6.54
C SER A 103 -2.60 -9.26 -5.03
N LEU A 104 -3.45 -8.51 -4.34
CA LEU A 104 -3.37 -8.32 -2.89
C LEU A 104 -4.24 -9.31 -2.10
N ARG A 105 -5.05 -10.13 -2.77
CA ARG A 105 -5.83 -11.17 -2.09
C ARG A 105 -4.89 -12.30 -1.63
N GLY A 106 -5.10 -12.77 -0.41
CA GLY A 106 -4.33 -13.87 0.18
C GLY A 106 -2.85 -13.53 0.41
N VAL A 107 -2.52 -12.25 0.60
CA VAL A 107 -1.20 -11.84 1.08
C VAL A 107 -1.27 -11.71 2.59
N THR A 108 -0.37 -12.37 3.30
CA THR A 108 -0.25 -12.30 4.75
C THR A 108 1.04 -11.59 5.15
N TYR A 109 0.96 -10.80 6.21
CA TYR A 109 2.09 -10.12 6.82
C TYR A 109 1.97 -10.24 8.33
N GLU A 110 2.95 -10.88 8.95
CA GLU A 110 2.99 -11.13 10.38
C GLU A 110 4.30 -10.64 10.98
N ARG A 111 4.22 -10.10 12.20
CA ARG A 111 5.37 -9.69 13.00
C ARG A 111 5.37 -10.49 14.28
N SER A 112 6.47 -11.19 14.53
CA SER A 112 6.73 -11.86 15.80
C SER A 112 8.01 -11.30 16.41
N PHE A 113 8.04 -11.26 17.73
CA PHE A 113 9.23 -10.87 18.48
C PHE A 113 9.70 -12.07 19.27
N ASP A 114 11.01 -12.24 19.40
CA ASP A 114 11.60 -13.24 20.30
C ASP A 114 11.16 -12.99 21.75
N ARG A 115 11.00 -11.71 22.13
CA ARG A 115 10.62 -11.27 23.48
C ARG A 115 9.65 -10.10 23.43
N ASN A 116 8.83 -9.94 24.47
CA ASN A 116 7.89 -8.82 24.60
C ASN A 116 8.38 -7.74 25.59
N ARG A 117 9.50 -7.98 26.28
CA ARG A 117 10.08 -7.08 27.29
C ARG A 117 11.60 -7.21 27.23
N VAL A 118 12.28 -6.07 27.16
CA VAL A 118 13.75 -5.99 27.11
C VAL A 118 14.25 -4.79 27.92
N PHE A 119 15.50 -4.86 28.37
CA PHE A 119 16.12 -3.70 29.01
C PHE A 119 16.49 -2.64 27.96
N PRO A 120 16.55 -1.34 28.35
CA PRO A 120 16.97 -0.30 27.42
C PRO A 120 18.34 -0.58 26.79
N GLY A 121 18.42 -0.50 25.46
CA GLY A 121 19.64 -0.75 24.67
C GLY A 121 19.92 -2.23 24.34
N GLU A 122 19.19 -3.15 24.95
CA GLU A 122 19.28 -4.57 24.64
C GLU A 122 18.70 -4.86 23.24
N PRO A 123 19.39 -5.68 22.41
CA PRO A 123 18.88 -6.05 21.10
C PRO A 123 17.71 -7.02 21.24
N ILE A 124 16.70 -6.82 20.40
CA ILE A 124 15.53 -7.68 20.29
C ILE A 124 15.29 -8.04 18.82
N GLU A 125 14.93 -9.27 18.56
CA GLU A 125 14.74 -9.78 17.21
C GLU A 125 13.25 -9.66 16.83
N MET A 126 12.99 -8.93 15.75
CA MET A 126 11.69 -8.90 15.10
C MET A 126 11.77 -9.78 13.86
N LYS A 127 10.98 -10.84 13.82
CA LYS A 127 10.77 -11.66 12.62
C LYS A 127 9.53 -11.18 11.88
N VAL A 128 9.72 -10.87 10.61
CA VAL A 128 8.68 -10.52 9.66
C VAL A 128 8.43 -11.73 8.76
N THR A 129 7.22 -12.25 8.79
CA THR A 129 6.81 -13.39 7.96
C THR A 129 5.79 -12.90 6.93
N VAL A 130 6.08 -13.17 5.65
CA VAL A 130 5.22 -12.78 4.53
C VAL A 130 4.81 -14.02 3.75
N GLY A 131 3.51 -14.18 3.51
CA GLY A 131 2.96 -15.31 2.76
C GLY A 131 2.14 -14.89 1.55
N ASN A 132 2.12 -15.75 0.54
CA ASN A 132 1.29 -15.62 -0.65
C ASN A 132 0.41 -16.87 -0.83
N ASP A 133 -0.80 -16.87 -0.27
CA ASP A 133 -1.68 -18.05 -0.23
C ASP A 133 -2.31 -18.41 -1.59
N LYS A 134 -2.08 -17.59 -2.62
CA LYS A 134 -2.56 -17.81 -3.99
C LYS A 134 -1.48 -18.45 -4.86
N LEU A 135 -1.93 -19.02 -5.98
CA LEU A 135 -1.04 -19.60 -7.00
C LEU A 135 -0.32 -18.54 -7.85
N LEU A 136 -0.84 -17.32 -7.90
CA LEU A 136 -0.29 -16.25 -8.71
C LEU A 136 1.01 -15.73 -8.09
N PRO A 137 2.14 -15.76 -8.81
CA PRO A 137 3.38 -15.16 -8.33
C PRO A 137 3.23 -13.64 -8.25
N LEU A 138 3.82 -13.06 -7.21
CA LEU A 138 3.98 -11.62 -7.02
C LEU A 138 5.43 -11.27 -7.33
N THR A 139 5.64 -10.55 -8.42
CA THR A 139 6.99 -10.17 -8.87
C THR A 139 7.63 -9.17 -7.94
N TRP A 140 6.85 -8.24 -7.39
CA TRP A 140 7.27 -7.39 -6.29
C TRP A 140 6.10 -7.08 -5.36
N LEU A 141 6.40 -7.15 -4.06
CA LEU A 141 5.51 -6.84 -2.96
C LEU A 141 6.32 -6.03 -1.94
N GLN A 142 5.92 -4.79 -1.75
CA GLN A 142 6.58 -3.84 -0.87
C GLN A 142 5.73 -3.59 0.37
N PHE A 143 6.34 -3.73 1.53
CA PHE A 143 5.78 -3.32 2.81
C PHE A 143 6.54 -2.12 3.34
N ARG A 144 5.81 -1.14 3.87
CA ARG A 144 6.35 -0.01 4.62
C ARG A 144 5.79 -0.11 6.03
N ASP A 145 6.64 -0.49 6.98
CA ASP A 145 6.27 -0.60 8.38
C ASP A 145 6.80 0.60 9.18
N GLU A 146 5.90 1.29 9.86
CA GLU A 146 6.27 2.39 10.74
C GLU A 146 6.78 1.86 12.09
N LEU A 147 8.05 2.13 12.36
CA LEU A 147 8.74 1.79 13.58
C LEU A 147 9.06 3.05 14.40
N PRO A 148 8.99 2.99 15.73
CA PRO A 148 9.33 4.12 16.61
C PRO A 148 10.84 4.28 16.83
N ILE A 149 11.66 3.39 16.25
CA ILE A 149 13.12 3.36 16.39
C ILE A 149 13.78 2.93 15.09
N ALA A 150 15.04 3.32 14.92
CA ALA A 150 15.87 2.88 13.81
C ALA A 150 16.20 1.38 13.92
N ILE A 151 16.53 0.78 12.79
CA ILE A 151 16.95 -0.61 12.70
C ILE A 151 18.46 -0.66 12.87
N ASP A 152 18.96 -1.64 13.62
CA ASP A 152 20.39 -1.78 13.92
C ASP A 152 21.15 -2.60 12.86
N ASN A 153 20.49 -2.95 11.75
CA ASN A 153 21.06 -3.84 10.72
C ASN A 153 21.59 -3.04 9.52
N GLU A 154 22.87 -3.20 9.21
CA GLU A 154 23.56 -2.55 8.08
C GLU A 154 22.93 -2.88 6.71
N ASN A 155 22.27 -4.04 6.59
CA ASN A 155 21.68 -4.53 5.34
C ASN A 155 20.22 -4.10 5.12
N VAL A 156 19.62 -3.35 6.04
CA VAL A 156 18.21 -2.95 5.96
C VAL A 156 18.13 -1.43 5.83
N ILE A 157 17.58 -0.96 4.71
CA ILE A 157 17.38 0.46 4.47
C ILE A 157 16.20 0.93 5.33
N SER A 158 16.49 1.50 6.50
CA SER A 158 15.52 2.28 7.26
C SER A 158 15.53 3.72 6.75
N GLN A 159 14.38 4.20 6.25
CA GLN A 159 14.22 5.59 5.86
C GLN A 159 13.57 6.37 7.00
N LEU A 160 14.09 7.56 7.32
CA LEU A 160 13.44 8.45 8.28
C LEU A 160 12.18 9.03 7.61
N SER A 161 11.00 8.78 8.17
CA SER A 161 9.74 9.19 7.53
C SER A 161 9.38 10.65 7.78
N SER A 162 9.90 11.25 8.86
CA SER A 162 9.81 12.68 9.15
C SER A 162 10.70 13.02 10.35
N GLU A 163 11.58 14.02 10.20
CA GLU A 163 12.40 14.55 11.32
C GLU A 163 11.54 15.01 12.51
N MET A 164 10.30 15.45 12.26
CA MET A 164 9.43 16.01 13.28
C MET A 164 8.64 14.96 14.08
N SER A 165 8.52 13.72 13.58
CA SER A 165 7.74 12.66 14.23
C SER A 165 8.60 11.60 14.93
N GLY A 166 9.91 11.52 14.67
CA GLY A 166 10.77 10.48 15.23
C GLY A 166 10.33 9.05 14.86
N ARG A 167 9.71 8.88 13.69
CA ARG A 167 9.28 7.58 13.14
C ARG A 167 10.19 7.17 12.00
N TYR A 168 10.46 5.87 11.92
CA TYR A 168 11.29 5.23 10.91
C TYR A 168 10.41 4.33 10.06
N ILE A 169 10.65 4.28 8.76
CA ILE A 169 10.01 3.33 7.87
C ILE A 169 10.99 2.20 7.59
N LEU A 170 10.57 0.99 7.97
CA LEU A 170 11.15 -0.25 7.51
C LEU A 170 10.51 -0.61 6.17
N GLN A 171 11.27 -0.44 5.10
CA GLN A 171 10.84 -0.80 3.76
C GLN A 171 11.35 -2.21 3.41
N ASN A 172 10.44 -3.17 3.24
CA ASN A 172 10.76 -4.52 2.81
C ASN A 172 10.14 -4.82 1.45
N THR A 173 10.95 -5.15 0.47
CA THR A 173 10.50 -5.65 -0.83
C THR A 173 10.76 -7.14 -0.93
N PHE A 174 9.75 -7.90 -1.33
CA PHE A 174 9.79 -9.34 -1.55
C PHE A 174 9.31 -9.68 -2.97
N SER A 175 9.82 -10.77 -3.51
CA SER A 175 9.24 -11.48 -4.65
C SER A 175 8.77 -12.82 -4.13
N LEU A 176 7.51 -13.17 -4.35
CA LEU A 176 6.90 -14.38 -3.80
C LEU A 176 6.27 -15.18 -4.93
N TYR A 177 6.68 -16.43 -5.09
CA TYR A 177 6.01 -17.40 -5.93
C TYR A 177 4.64 -17.78 -5.34
N GLY A 178 3.86 -18.55 -6.10
CA GLY A 178 2.57 -19.03 -5.64
C GLY A 178 2.71 -19.99 -4.45
N ARG A 179 1.96 -19.77 -3.38
CA ARG A 179 2.02 -20.54 -2.12
C ARG A 179 3.38 -20.49 -1.43
N GLU A 180 4.16 -19.45 -1.70
CA GLU A 180 5.42 -19.23 -1.01
C GLU A 180 5.22 -18.42 0.28
N GLN A 181 6.04 -18.75 1.28
CA GLN A 181 6.17 -17.99 2.50
C GLN A 181 7.66 -17.70 2.74
N THR A 182 7.98 -16.46 3.08
CA THR A 182 9.35 -16.02 3.33
C THR A 182 9.42 -15.28 4.66
N GLU A 183 10.54 -15.47 5.37
CA GLU A 183 10.80 -14.80 6.64
C GLU A 183 12.02 -13.90 6.53
N ARG A 184 11.98 -12.76 7.23
CA ARG A 184 13.12 -11.86 7.41
C ARG A 184 13.21 -11.44 8.86
N THR A 185 14.38 -11.63 9.46
CA THR A 185 14.67 -11.17 10.83
C THR A 185 15.38 -9.83 10.78
N VAL A 186 14.94 -8.91 11.64
CA VAL A 186 15.59 -7.62 11.85
C VAL A 186 15.84 -7.37 13.32
N THR A 187 16.97 -6.76 13.64
CA THR A 187 17.36 -6.45 15.02
C THR A 187 16.99 -5.01 15.34
N LEU A 188 16.33 -4.84 16.48
CA LEU A 188 15.88 -3.55 16.99
C LEU A 188 16.53 -3.26 18.34
N ARG A 189 16.77 -1.98 18.64
CA ARG A 189 17.24 -1.53 19.97
C ARG A 189 16.38 -0.39 20.48
N PHE A 190 15.79 -0.59 21.66
CA PHE A 190 14.95 0.40 22.30
C PHE A 190 15.76 1.17 23.36
N PRO A 191 16.18 2.43 23.11
CA PRO A 191 17.16 3.11 23.96
C PRO A 191 16.59 3.64 25.27
N LYS A 192 15.26 3.80 25.37
CA LYS A 192 14.60 4.37 26.54
C LYS A 192 13.53 3.42 27.06
N ARG A 193 13.30 3.42 28.37
CA ARG A 193 12.20 2.66 28.97
C ARG A 193 10.86 3.30 28.59
N GLY A 194 9.92 2.48 28.14
CA GLY A 194 8.58 2.96 27.79
C GLY A 194 7.78 1.90 27.04
N TYR A 195 6.56 2.28 26.65
CA TYR A 195 5.73 1.50 25.74
C TYR A 195 5.90 2.05 24.33
N TYR A 196 6.25 1.17 23.39
CA TYR A 196 6.47 1.50 22.00
C TYR A 196 5.30 0.97 21.17
N LYS A 197 4.58 1.86 20.50
CA LYS A 197 3.53 1.48 19.55
C LYS A 197 4.17 1.21 18.18
N LEU A 198 3.87 0.05 17.61
CA LEU A 198 4.30 -0.35 16.28
C LEU A 198 3.19 -0.11 15.25
N GLY A 199 3.58 0.21 14.02
CA GLY A 199 2.67 0.37 12.89
C GLY A 199 2.08 1.79 12.74
N PRO A 200 1.28 2.02 11.69
CA PRO A 200 0.69 1.07 10.74
C PRO A 200 1.70 0.44 9.76
N VAL A 201 1.31 -0.67 9.15
CA VAL A 201 1.99 -1.22 7.96
C VAL A 201 1.15 -0.90 6.74
N THR A 202 1.79 -0.34 5.72
CA THR A 202 1.19 -0.22 4.38
C THR A 202 1.89 -1.17 3.44
N TYR A 203 1.16 -1.60 2.41
CA TYR A 203 1.67 -2.54 1.45
C TYR A 203 1.22 -2.20 0.04
N GLU A 204 2.11 -2.45 -0.90
CA GLU A 204 1.93 -2.20 -2.32
C GLU A 204 2.44 -3.42 -3.07
N SER A 205 1.70 -3.81 -4.09
CA SER A 205 2.13 -4.84 -5.03
C SER A 205 1.86 -4.32 -6.41
N GLY A 206 2.80 -4.53 -7.32
CA GLY A 206 2.57 -4.29 -8.73
C GLY A 206 2.56 -5.60 -9.50
N ASP A 207 2.08 -5.48 -10.73
CA ASP A 207 2.33 -6.47 -11.76
C ASP A 207 3.56 -6.04 -12.59
N ILE A 208 3.90 -6.82 -13.62
CA ILE A 208 4.96 -6.47 -14.58
C ILE A 208 4.58 -5.33 -15.54
N PHE A 209 3.35 -4.82 -15.43
CA PHE A 209 2.73 -3.84 -16.30
C PHE A 209 2.34 -2.53 -15.57
N THR A 210 2.60 -2.40 -14.27
CA THR A 210 2.30 -1.23 -13.42
C THR A 210 3.54 -0.56 -12.88
#